data_AF-A0A7Y6PII7-F1
#
_entry.id   AF-A0A7Y6PII7-F1
#
_cell.length_a   1.000
_cell.length_b   1.000
_cell.length_c   1.000
_cell.angle_alpha   90.00
_cell.angle_beta   90.00
_cell.angle_gamma   90.00
#
_symmetry.space_group_name_H-M   'P 1'
#
loop_
_entity.id
_entity.type
_entity.pdbx_description
1 polymer ?
#
loop_
_entity_poly.entity_id
_entity_poly.type
_entity_poly.pdbx_seq_one_letter_code
_entity_poly.pdbx_strand_id
1 'polypeptide(L)'
;NSNLESFESVKDESNKELASNKKVTLTEEQLKQLYDHPITGTERQIKKNTEIRDLFVLQCLVGQRVGDMQKFFNGDNERDEEEDTISIIQQKTKARAIIPLTPLAKEIISKYQNTELKY
;
A
#
# COMPACT_ATOMS: atom_id res chain seq x y z
N ASN A 1 -28.38 40.95 16.93
CA ASN A 1 -28.56 39.71 16.15
C ASN A 1 -27.30 38.88 16.17
N SER A 2 -27.23 37.92 17.09
CA SER A 2 -26.35 36.75 17.01
C SER A 2 -26.93 35.68 17.93
N ASN A 3 -27.92 34.95 17.40
CA ASN A 3 -28.45 33.73 17.99
C ASN A 3 -27.44 32.61 17.72
N LEU A 4 -26.44 32.47 18.60
CA LEU A 4 -25.60 31.27 18.65
C LEU A 4 -25.70 30.66 20.04
N GLU A 5 -26.95 30.36 20.42
CA GLU A 5 -27.26 29.59 21.63
C GLU A 5 -27.17 28.10 21.27
N SER A 6 -26.19 27.43 21.88
CA SER A 6 -25.97 25.98 21.96
C SER A 6 -25.38 25.26 20.73
N PHE A 7 -24.16 24.73 20.93
CA PHE A 7 -23.62 23.61 20.17
C PHE A 7 -23.69 22.40 21.10
N GLU A 8 -24.69 21.53 20.94
CA GLU A 8 -24.71 20.24 21.63
C GLU A 8 -23.75 19.30 20.91
N SER A 9 -22.61 19.00 21.55
CA SER A 9 -21.75 17.92 21.10
C SER A 9 -22.49 16.58 21.29
N VAL A 10 -23.13 16.09 20.23
CA VAL A 10 -23.64 14.72 20.20
C VAL A 10 -22.43 13.80 20.22
N LYS A 11 -22.24 13.09 21.34
CA LYS A 11 -21.26 12.01 21.39
C LYS A 11 -21.77 10.89 20.50
N ASP A 12 -20.96 10.50 19.53
CA ASP A 12 -21.19 9.29 18.75
C ASP A 12 -21.19 8.09 19.71
N GLU A 13 -22.38 7.51 19.95
CA GLU A 13 -22.59 6.33 20.80
C GLU A 13 -22.26 5.02 20.06
N SER A 14 -21.55 5.09 18.93
CA SER A 14 -21.12 3.90 18.22
C SER A 14 -20.19 3.05 19.09
N ASN A 15 -20.63 1.82 19.35
CA ASN A 15 -19.85 0.79 20.02
C ASN A 15 -18.57 0.51 19.21
N LYS A 16 -17.38 0.72 19.79
CA LYS A 16 -16.08 0.42 19.14
C LYS A 16 -16.00 -1.00 18.57
N GLU A 17 -16.74 -1.94 19.18
CA GLU A 17 -16.86 -3.34 18.74
C GLU A 17 -17.68 -3.51 17.44
N LEU A 18 -18.64 -2.64 17.15
CA LEU A 18 -19.36 -2.64 15.86
C LEU A 18 -18.52 -2.03 14.74
N ALA A 19 -17.60 -1.11 15.06
CA ALA A 19 -16.64 -0.57 14.10
C ALA A 19 -15.56 -1.59 13.70
N SER A 20 -15.17 -2.50 14.59
CA SER A 20 -14.23 -3.59 14.26
C SER A 20 -14.83 -4.64 13.32
N ASN A 21 -16.16 -4.81 13.30
CA ASN A 21 -16.87 -5.71 12.39
C ASN A 21 -16.95 -5.20 10.94
N LYS A 22 -16.40 -4.01 10.64
CA LYS A 22 -16.42 -3.38 9.31
C LYS A 22 -15.04 -3.25 8.66
N LYS A 23 -14.03 -3.97 9.15
CA LYS A 23 -12.74 -4.08 8.45
C LYS A 23 -12.83 -5.15 7.36
N VAL A 24 -13.32 -4.74 6.19
CA VAL A 24 -13.22 -5.55 4.97
C VAL A 24 -11.76 -5.43 4.49
N THR A 25 -10.94 -6.43 4.77
CA THR A 25 -9.58 -6.55 4.27
C THR A 25 -9.54 -7.57 3.14
N LEU A 26 -8.61 -7.38 2.19
CA LEU A 26 -8.36 -8.39 1.16
C LEU A 26 -7.62 -9.59 1.76
N THR A 27 -7.98 -10.79 1.35
CA THR A 27 -7.17 -11.99 1.60
C THR A 27 -6.04 -12.10 0.57
N GLU A 28 -5.05 -12.96 0.82
CA GLU A 28 -3.96 -13.22 -0.12
C GLU A 28 -4.47 -13.76 -1.46
N GLU A 29 -5.51 -14.61 -1.44
CA GLU A 29 -6.14 -15.15 -2.64
C GLU A 29 -6.84 -14.04 -3.44
N GLN A 30 -7.52 -13.12 -2.77
CA GLN A 30 -8.16 -11.98 -3.43
C GLN A 30 -7.11 -11.03 -4.03
N LEU A 31 -5.98 -10.85 -3.35
CA LEU A 31 -4.87 -10.06 -3.87
C LEU A 31 -4.26 -10.70 -5.12
N LYS A 32 -4.11 -12.04 -5.11
CA LYS A 32 -3.67 -12.79 -6.29
C LYS A 32 -4.66 -12.69 -7.44
N GLN A 33 -5.97 -12.81 -7.17
CA GLN A 33 -7.01 -12.61 -8.19
C GLN A 33 -6.96 -11.21 -8.80
N LEU A 34 -6.68 -10.18 -7.98
CA LEU A 34 -6.50 -8.82 -8.47
C LEU A 34 -5.27 -8.72 -9.40
N TYR A 35 -4.15 -9.33 -9.02
CA TYR A 35 -2.92 -9.35 -9.81
C TYR A 35 -3.09 -10.11 -11.14
N ASP A 36 -3.80 -11.23 -11.15
CA ASP A 36 -4.03 -12.04 -12.34
C ASP A 36 -5.11 -11.46 -13.25
N HIS A 37 -5.89 -10.48 -12.78
CA HIS A 37 -7.00 -9.92 -13.55
C HIS A 37 -6.50 -9.20 -14.81
N PRO A 38 -7.02 -9.54 -16.01
CA PRO A 38 -6.62 -8.90 -17.25
C PRO A 38 -7.11 -7.45 -17.30
N ILE A 39 -6.18 -6.54 -17.56
CA ILE A 39 -6.50 -5.13 -17.80
C ILE A 39 -6.91 -4.95 -19.26
N THR A 40 -8.07 -4.34 -19.50
CA THR A 40 -8.58 -4.04 -20.85
C THR A 40 -8.54 -2.53 -21.14
N GLY A 41 -8.54 -2.16 -22.42
CA GLY A 41 -8.56 -0.76 -22.88
C GLY A 41 -7.54 -0.48 -23.99
N THR A 42 -7.23 0.80 -24.18
CA THR A 42 -6.14 1.24 -25.08
C THR A 42 -4.78 0.82 -24.52
N GLU A 43 -3.75 0.71 -25.36
CA GLU A 43 -2.38 0.37 -24.92
C GLU A 43 -1.89 1.27 -23.77
N ARG A 44 -2.19 2.57 -23.84
CA ARG A 44 -1.85 3.53 -22.79
C ARG A 44 -2.58 3.23 -21.47
N GLN A 45 -3.86 2.87 -21.53
CA GLN A 45 -4.64 2.49 -20.34
C GLN A 45 -4.15 1.17 -19.76
N ILE A 46 -3.86 0.18 -20.61
CA ILE A 46 -3.34 -1.12 -20.20
C ILE A 46 -2.04 -0.93 -19.43
N LYS A 47 -1.09 -0.17 -20.00
CA LYS A 47 0.20 0.11 -19.34
C LYS A 47 0.00 0.81 -17.99
N LYS A 48 -0.72 1.92 -17.97
CA LYS A 48 -0.94 2.72 -16.74
C LYS A 48 -1.66 1.93 -15.65
N ASN A 49 -2.72 1.20 -15.99
CA ASN A 49 -3.50 0.46 -14.99
C ASN A 49 -2.76 -0.78 -14.50
N THR A 50 -1.92 -1.40 -15.35
CA THR A 50 -1.00 -2.47 -14.92
C THR A 50 -0.01 -1.94 -13.89
N GLU A 51 0.60 -0.78 -14.14
CA GLU A 51 1.51 -0.13 -13.19
C GLU A 51 0.81 0.16 -11.85
N ILE A 52 -0.39 0.76 -11.89
CA ILE A 52 -1.17 1.06 -10.68
C ILE A 52 -1.50 -0.22 -9.90
N ARG A 53 -1.93 -1.29 -10.58
CA ARG A 53 -2.26 -2.58 -9.97
C ARG A 53 -1.05 -3.18 -9.29
N ASP A 54 0.07 -3.26 -9.98
CA ASP A 54 1.28 -3.87 -9.46
C ASP A 54 1.80 -3.11 -8.23
N LEU A 55 1.76 -1.78 -8.25
CA LEU A 55 2.12 -0.94 -7.11
C LEU A 55 1.19 -1.12 -5.91
N PHE A 56 -0.12 -1.23 -6.16
CA PHE A 56 -1.10 -1.50 -5.11
C PHE A 56 -0.89 -2.88 -4.49
N VAL A 57 -0.66 -3.91 -5.32
CA VAL A 57 -0.39 -5.27 -4.86
C VAL A 57 0.89 -5.31 -4.03
N LEU A 58 1.97 -4.69 -4.50
CA LEU A 58 3.20 -4.59 -3.74
C LEU A 58 2.97 -3.89 -2.39
N GLN A 59 2.24 -2.77 -2.38
CA GLN A 59 1.91 -2.04 -1.15
C GLN A 59 1.21 -2.94 -0.12
N CYS A 60 0.28 -3.81 -0.56
CA CYS A 60 -0.37 -4.79 0.31
C CYS A 60 0.62 -5.83 0.86
N LEU A 61 1.53 -6.33 0.03
CA LEU A 61 2.51 -7.35 0.41
C LEU A 61 3.56 -6.82 1.40
N VAL A 62 4.02 -5.58 1.21
CA VAL A 62 5.07 -4.98 2.06
C VAL A 62 4.52 -4.21 3.26
N GLY A 63 3.20 -4.02 3.33
CA GLY A 63 2.53 -3.30 4.42
C GLY A 63 2.89 -1.81 4.52
N GLN A 64 3.36 -1.20 3.42
CA GLN A 64 3.82 0.18 3.42
C GLN A 64 2.71 1.19 3.10
N ARG A 65 2.91 2.43 3.53
CA ARG A 65 2.04 3.55 3.12
C ARG A 65 2.37 3.96 1.70
N VAL A 66 1.38 4.43 0.95
CA VAL A 66 1.57 4.93 -0.42
C VAL A 66 2.69 5.98 -0.54
N GLY A 67 2.80 6.90 0.43
CA GLY A 67 3.86 7.91 0.44
C GLY A 67 5.25 7.34 0.77
N ASP A 68 5.32 6.21 1.47
CA ASP A 68 6.58 5.53 1.79
C ASP A 68 7.04 4.62 0.62
N MET A 69 6.17 4.30 -0.35
CA MET A 69 6.53 3.50 -1.53
C MET A 69 7.60 4.16 -2.40
N GLN A 70 7.69 5.50 -2.43
CA GLN A 70 8.74 6.20 -3.17
C GLN A 70 10.14 5.80 -2.69
N LYS A 71 10.34 5.67 -1.38
CA LYS A 71 11.61 5.20 -0.80
C LYS A 71 11.92 3.74 -1.15
N PHE A 72 10.86 2.96 -1.32
CA PHE A 72 10.96 1.56 -1.71
C PHE A 72 11.59 1.40 -3.11
N PHE A 73 11.41 2.37 -4.00
CA PHE A 73 11.97 2.33 -5.36
C PHE A 73 13.20 3.22 -5.55
N ASN A 74 13.36 4.29 -4.77
CA ASN A 74 14.47 5.23 -4.91
C ASN A 74 15.80 4.75 -4.31
N GLY A 75 15.88 3.50 -3.85
CA GLY A 75 17.09 2.93 -3.25
C GLY A 75 17.32 3.30 -1.78
N ASP A 76 16.35 3.96 -1.12
CA ASP A 76 16.34 4.21 0.33
C ASP A 76 15.92 2.95 1.11
N ASN A 77 16.41 1.78 0.67
CA ASN A 77 16.16 0.47 1.25
C ASN A 77 17.40 -0.42 1.15
N GLU A 78 17.59 -1.26 2.15
CA GLU A 78 18.63 -2.30 2.15
C GLU A 78 17.95 -3.65 1.92
N ARG A 79 18.28 -4.31 0.82
CA ARG A 79 17.79 -5.65 0.49
C ARG A 79 18.76 -6.71 0.96
N ASP A 80 18.23 -7.70 1.65
CA ASP A 80 18.92 -8.92 2.05
C ASP A 80 18.43 -10.05 1.15
N GLU A 81 19.33 -10.56 0.29
CA GLU A 81 19.01 -11.65 -0.65
C GLU A 81 19.05 -13.03 0.02
N GLU A 82 19.76 -13.19 1.15
CA GLU A 82 19.84 -14.46 1.86
C GLU A 82 18.57 -14.71 2.68
N GLU A 83 18.10 -13.68 3.38
CA GLU A 83 16.90 -13.74 4.23
C GLU A 83 15.63 -13.30 3.50
N ASP A 84 15.73 -12.92 2.22
CA ASP A 84 14.61 -12.42 1.41
C ASP A 84 13.86 -11.26 2.07
N THR A 85 14.59 -10.30 2.63
CA THR A 85 13.99 -9.15 3.30
C THR A 85 14.39 -7.81 2.66
N ILE A 86 13.54 -6.81 2.84
CA ILE A 86 13.89 -5.41 2.60
C ILE A 86 13.76 -4.66 3.91
N SER A 87 14.72 -3.78 4.17
CA SER A 87 14.68 -2.89 5.33
C SER A 87 14.66 -1.43 4.93
N ILE A 88 13.76 -0.67 5.58
CA ILE A 88 13.46 0.73 5.25
C ILE A 88 13.41 1.55 6.54
N ILE A 89 13.97 2.76 6.49
CA ILE A 89 13.86 3.74 7.57
C ILE A 89 12.56 4.55 7.40
N GLN A 90 11.62 4.35 8.33
CA GLN A 90 10.33 5.04 8.32
C GLN A 90 10.51 6.55 8.55
N GLN A 91 9.83 7.39 7.75
CA GLN A 91 9.99 8.86 7.84
C GLN A 91 9.61 9.43 9.22
N LYS A 92 8.50 8.95 9.81
CA LYS A 92 7.94 9.56 11.02
C LYS A 92 8.68 9.17 12.30
N THR A 93 9.05 7.89 12.41
CA THR A 93 9.59 7.32 13.65
C THR A 93 11.11 7.17 13.62
N LYS A 94 11.74 7.30 12.43
CA LYS A 94 13.15 6.96 12.17
C LYS A 94 13.49 5.50 12.53
N ALA A 95 12.48 4.67 12.76
CA ALA A 95 12.67 3.25 13.05
C ALA A 95 12.97 2.48 11.77
N ARG A 96 13.85 1.48 11.88
CA ARG A 96 14.11 0.50 10.83
C ARG A 96 12.98 -0.53 10.84
N ALA A 97 12.28 -0.66 9.73
CA ALA A 97 11.33 -1.74 9.49
C ALA A 97 12.02 -2.82 8.66
N ILE A 98 11.88 -4.09 9.05
CA ILE A 98 12.34 -5.25 8.29
C ILE A 98 11.08 -5.92 7.72
N ILE A 99 11.06 -6.13 6.41
CA ILE A 99 9.89 -6.57 5.66
C ILE A 99 10.27 -7.85 4.92
N PRO A 100 9.62 -8.99 5.19
CA PRO A 100 9.83 -10.20 4.40
C PRO A 100 9.22 -10.04 3.01
N LEU A 101 9.94 -10.50 1.99
CA LEU A 101 9.51 -10.43 0.60
C LEU A 101 8.93 -11.77 0.13
N THR A 102 7.64 -11.74 -0.20
CA THR A 102 7.01 -12.86 -0.90
C THR A 102 7.55 -12.98 -2.34
N PRO A 103 7.45 -14.14 -2.99
CA PRO A 103 7.85 -14.30 -4.40
C PRO A 103 7.20 -13.27 -5.33
N LEU A 104 5.91 -12.98 -5.12
CA LEU A 104 5.17 -11.98 -5.89
C LEU A 104 5.70 -10.55 -5.66
N ALA A 105 6.08 -10.22 -4.43
CA ALA A 105 6.69 -8.92 -4.14
C ALA A 105 8.01 -8.76 -4.90
N LYS A 106 8.87 -9.79 -4.90
CA LYS A 106 10.14 -9.77 -5.63
C LYS A 106 9.95 -9.61 -7.14
N GLU A 107 8.99 -10.33 -7.71
CA GLU A 107 8.65 -10.23 -9.13
C GLU A 107 8.28 -8.80 -9.52
N ILE A 108 7.38 -8.17 -8.75
CA ILE A 108 6.95 -6.79 -9.00
C ILE A 108 8.13 -5.83 -8.83
N ILE A 109 8.95 -5.98 -7.79
CA ILE A 109 10.13 -5.12 -7.58
C ILE A 109 11.10 -5.21 -8.77
N SER A 110 11.40 -6.41 -9.24
CA SER A 110 12.29 -6.63 -10.38
C SER A 110 11.75 -6.04 -11.68
N LYS A 111 10.42 -6.06 -11.88
CA LYS A 111 9.78 -5.41 -13.03
C LYS A 111 10.01 -3.90 -13.08
N TYR A 112 10.18 -3.25 -11.93
CA TYR A 112 10.28 -1.79 -11.81
C TYR A 112 11.67 -1.28 -11.36
N GLN A 113 12.66 -2.14 -11.18
CA GLN A 113 14.01 -1.78 -10.67
C GLN A 113 14.73 -0.65 -11.44
N ASN A 114 14.42 -0.45 -12.72
CA ASN A 114 15.02 0.59 -13.57
C ASN A 114 13.98 1.58 -14.13
N THR A 115 12.80 1.64 -13.52
CA THR A 115 11.71 2.51 -13.98
C THR A 115 11.61 3.71 -13.05
N GLU A 116 11.72 4.93 -13.61
CA GLU A 116 11.28 6.13 -12.89
C GLU A 116 9.76 6.07 -12.71
N LEU A 117 9.30 5.70 -11.51
CA LEU A 117 7.90 5.78 -11.15
C LEU A 117 7.53 7.25 -10.87
N LYS A 118 6.91 7.89 -11.87
CA LYS A 118 6.36 9.24 -11.74
C LYS A 118 4.95 9.16 -11.20
N TYR A 119 4.78 9.50 -9.92
CA TYR A 119 3.48 9.68 -9.28
C TYR A 119 3.01 11.13 -9.42
#